data_AF-A0A948G7W2-F1
#
_entry.id   AF-A0A948G7W2-F1
#
_cell.length_a   1.000
_cell.length_b   1.000
_cell.length_c   1.000
_cell.angle_alpha   90.00
_cell.angle_beta   90.00
_cell.angle_gamma   90.00
#
_symmetry.space_group_name_H-M   'P 1'
#
loop_
_entity.id
_entity.type
_entity.pdbx_description
1 polymer ?
#
loop_
_entity_poly.entity_id
_entity_poly.type
_entity_poly.pdbx_seq_one_letter_code
_entity_poly.pdbx_strand_id
1 'polypeptide(L)'
;MARKVGLPVIVALLAGAMLAGCGNQDVADRARQQIATARNELENAGSLGVSVPEDERQLIAEAQGRLGSDPVEALVMATEAKADIQNDVEDQFALAEQTYDVSRGNAEGVIAAAPAGTDVAGANQSLQTAAARKSAAKTIPDWYNPTSGPIYWANRAAQQAAAAVTARVSSQQTAAALFKAVEQASGQLNSLMRSYLSSHGQNPADYKLGIQKFSTSDINWATGAATPLTPVPGSQPISFLFHYENGAWVLKAAPTWTAGQFGAPADMVP
;
A
#
# COMPACT_ATOMS: atom_id res chain seq x y z
N MET A 1 -7.18 -27.66 12.99
CA MET A 1 -7.00 -28.65 14.08
C MET A 1 -8.34 -28.76 14.77
N ALA A 2 -9.05 -29.88 14.65
CA ALA A 2 -10.38 -30.04 15.24
C ALA A 2 -10.27 -30.05 16.77
N ARG A 3 -10.66 -28.95 17.43
CA ARG A 3 -10.90 -28.95 18.87
C ARG A 3 -12.27 -29.56 19.11
N LYS A 4 -12.30 -30.89 19.20
CA LYS A 4 -13.47 -31.63 19.69
C LYS A 4 -13.88 -31.04 21.04
N VAL A 5 -15.19 -30.80 21.20
CA VAL A 5 -15.81 -30.43 22.47
C VAL A 5 -15.21 -31.29 23.57
N GLY A 6 -14.67 -30.63 24.59
CA GLY A 6 -14.12 -31.34 25.73
C GLY A 6 -15.23 -32.19 26.34
N LEU A 7 -14.96 -33.51 26.44
CA LEU A 7 -15.70 -34.49 27.25
C LEU A 7 -16.29 -33.93 28.58
N PRO A 8 -15.66 -32.98 29.30
CA PRO A 8 -16.23 -32.40 30.52
C PRO A 8 -17.58 -31.68 30.35
N VAL A 9 -17.85 -31.03 29.20
CA VAL A 9 -19.12 -30.29 28.98
C VAL A 9 -20.29 -31.25 28.78
N ILE A 10 -20.06 -32.32 28.02
CA ILE A 10 -21.01 -33.40 27.79
C ILE A 10 -21.31 -34.15 29.11
N VAL A 11 -20.27 -34.41 29.91
CA VAL A 11 -20.41 -35.04 31.24
C VAL A 11 -21.18 -34.15 32.22
N ALA A 12 -21.02 -32.83 32.19
CA ALA A 12 -21.78 -31.91 33.05
C ALA A 12 -23.28 -31.85 32.69
N LEU A 13 -23.61 -31.84 31.39
CA LEU A 13 -25.00 -31.87 30.90
C LEU A 13 -25.72 -33.18 31.25
N LEU A 14 -25.02 -34.31 31.14
CA LEU A 14 -25.52 -35.64 31.51
C LEU A 14 -25.62 -35.83 33.03
N ALA A 15 -24.61 -35.38 33.79
CA ALA A 15 -24.62 -35.46 35.26
C ALA A 15 -25.77 -34.64 35.87
N GLY A 16 -26.08 -33.46 35.31
CA GLY A 16 -27.22 -32.66 35.75
C GLY A 16 -28.60 -33.23 35.38
N ALA A 17 -28.68 -34.21 34.48
CA ALA A 17 -29.91 -34.95 34.19
C ALA A 17 -30.02 -36.21 35.07
N MET A 18 -28.91 -36.92 35.29
CA MET A 18 -28.91 -38.14 36.11
C MET A 18 -29.03 -37.88 37.62
N LEU A 19 -28.49 -36.76 38.14
CA LEU A 19 -28.54 -36.43 39.57
C LEU A 19 -29.94 -35.98 40.07
N ALA A 20 -30.88 -35.69 39.15
CA ALA A 20 -32.22 -35.20 39.49
C ALA A 20 -33.30 -36.30 39.51
N GLY A 21 -32.95 -37.57 39.28
CA GLY A 21 -33.95 -38.66 39.18
C GLY A 21 -34.86 -38.54 37.95
N CYS A 22 -34.42 -37.77 36.95
CA CYS A 22 -35.17 -37.43 35.76
C CYS A 22 -35.28 -38.63 34.79
N GLY A 23 -36.49 -38.89 34.30
CA GLY A 23 -36.78 -39.99 33.38
C GLY A 23 -36.30 -39.71 31.95
N ASN A 24 -36.45 -40.69 31.06
CA ASN A 24 -36.10 -40.58 29.63
C ASN A 24 -36.75 -39.36 28.93
N GLN A 25 -37.90 -38.92 29.44
CA GLN A 25 -38.63 -37.74 28.95
C GLN A 25 -37.86 -36.42 29.16
N ASP A 26 -37.21 -36.25 30.31
CA ASP A 26 -36.47 -35.02 30.64
C ASP A 26 -35.21 -34.88 29.77
N VAL A 27 -34.56 -36.00 29.45
CA VAL A 27 -33.42 -36.03 28.50
C VAL A 27 -33.90 -35.66 27.11
N ALA A 28 -35.05 -36.17 26.67
CA ALA A 28 -35.64 -35.81 25.39
C ALA A 28 -36.01 -34.32 25.32
N ASP A 29 -36.51 -33.72 26.39
CA ASP A 29 -36.80 -32.28 26.44
C ASP A 29 -35.52 -31.42 26.37
N ARG A 30 -34.46 -31.81 27.08
CA ARG A 30 -33.15 -31.15 26.95
C ARG A 30 -32.56 -31.31 25.55
N ALA A 31 -32.69 -32.49 24.94
CA ALA A 31 -32.25 -32.74 23.57
C ALA A 31 -33.01 -31.82 22.58
N ARG A 32 -34.34 -31.70 22.71
CA ARG A 32 -35.15 -30.75 21.90
C ARG A 32 -34.64 -29.32 22.03
N GLN A 33 -34.37 -28.87 23.25
CA GLN A 33 -33.88 -27.52 23.51
C GLN A 33 -32.51 -27.28 22.88
N GLN A 34 -31.60 -28.25 22.96
CA GLN A 34 -30.27 -28.12 22.34
C GLN A 34 -30.35 -28.16 20.82
N ILE A 35 -31.18 -29.01 20.24
CA ILE A 35 -31.38 -29.04 18.78
C ILE A 35 -31.92 -27.68 18.28
N ALA A 36 -32.90 -27.10 19.01
CA ALA A 36 -33.41 -25.78 18.68
C ALA A 36 -32.33 -24.68 18.81
N THR A 37 -31.48 -24.78 19.84
CA THR A 37 -30.36 -23.84 20.03
C THR A 37 -29.34 -23.96 18.90
N ALA A 38 -28.93 -25.18 18.53
CA ALA A 38 -28.00 -25.42 17.42
C ALA A 38 -28.53 -24.89 16.08
N ARG A 39 -29.85 -25.02 15.83
CA ARG A 39 -30.50 -24.41 14.65
C ARG A 39 -30.45 -22.89 14.66
N ASN A 40 -30.73 -22.27 15.80
CA ASN A 40 -30.64 -20.81 15.92
C ASN A 40 -29.21 -20.31 15.70
N GLU A 41 -28.20 -21.05 16.17
CA GLU A 41 -26.78 -20.72 15.90
C GLU A 41 -26.45 -20.88 14.41
N LEU A 42 -26.96 -21.91 13.74
CA LEU A 42 -26.80 -22.08 12.30
C LEU A 42 -27.40 -20.91 11.51
N GLU A 43 -28.61 -20.47 11.87
CA GLU A 43 -29.27 -19.31 11.25
C GLU A 43 -28.49 -18.02 11.52
N ASN A 44 -28.03 -17.83 12.76
CA ASN A 44 -27.20 -16.69 13.15
C ASN A 44 -25.88 -16.65 12.37
N ALA A 45 -25.17 -17.78 12.25
CA ALA A 45 -23.97 -17.91 11.43
C ALA A 45 -24.22 -17.50 9.98
N GLY A 46 -25.34 -17.95 9.39
CA GLY A 46 -25.77 -17.52 8.06
C GLY A 46 -26.00 -16.01 7.96
N SER A 47 -26.62 -15.40 8.97
CA SER A 47 -26.84 -13.94 9.01
C SER A 47 -25.53 -13.14 9.15
N LEU A 48 -24.50 -13.73 9.73
CA LEU A 48 -23.15 -13.17 9.83
C LEU A 48 -22.32 -13.40 8.54
N GLY A 49 -22.87 -14.14 7.57
CA GLY A 49 -22.19 -14.50 6.33
C GLY A 49 -21.13 -15.59 6.49
N VAL A 50 -21.24 -16.40 7.55
CA VAL A 50 -20.38 -17.56 7.81
C VAL A 50 -20.96 -18.78 7.09
N SER A 51 -20.13 -19.44 6.27
CA SER A 51 -20.50 -20.68 5.60
C SER A 51 -20.20 -21.87 6.50
N VAL A 52 -21.22 -22.35 7.21
CA VAL A 52 -21.14 -23.56 8.02
C VAL A 52 -20.99 -24.81 7.11
N PRO A 53 -20.11 -25.77 7.44
CA PRO A 53 -19.97 -27.06 6.78
C PRO A 53 -21.27 -27.88 6.71
N GLU A 54 -21.35 -28.80 5.75
CA GLU A 54 -22.57 -29.59 5.53
C GLU A 54 -22.74 -30.72 6.56
N ASP A 55 -21.66 -31.28 7.06
CA ASP A 55 -21.64 -32.29 8.11
C ASP A 55 -22.23 -31.76 9.43
N GLU A 56 -21.96 -30.50 9.78
CA GLU A 56 -22.56 -29.86 10.95
C GLU A 56 -24.08 -29.65 10.81
N ARG A 57 -24.53 -29.29 9.59
CA ARG A 57 -25.98 -29.24 9.28
C ARG A 57 -26.62 -30.62 9.37
N GLN A 58 -25.92 -31.65 8.92
CA GLN A 58 -26.37 -33.04 9.00
C GLN A 58 -26.43 -33.53 10.45
N LEU A 59 -25.48 -33.18 11.31
CA LEU A 59 -25.50 -33.53 12.73
C LEU A 59 -26.77 -33.03 13.45
N ILE A 60 -27.24 -31.82 13.14
CA ILE A 60 -28.51 -31.30 13.66
C ILE A 60 -29.71 -32.13 13.17
N ALA A 61 -29.71 -32.52 11.90
CA ALA A 61 -30.77 -33.34 11.31
C ALA A 61 -30.78 -34.76 11.89
N GLU A 62 -29.61 -35.36 12.09
CA GLU A 62 -29.45 -36.67 12.73
C GLU A 62 -29.88 -36.64 14.19
N ALA A 63 -29.49 -35.61 14.95
CA ALA A 63 -29.96 -35.40 16.32
C ALA A 63 -31.49 -35.34 16.40
N GLN A 64 -32.13 -34.65 15.45
CA GLN A 64 -33.59 -34.62 15.35
C GLN A 64 -34.19 -36.02 15.10
N GLY A 65 -33.56 -36.82 14.23
CA GLY A 65 -33.99 -38.18 13.91
C GLY A 65 -33.88 -39.14 15.10
N ARG A 66 -32.84 -38.98 15.93
CA ARG A 66 -32.60 -39.84 17.11
C ARG A 66 -33.40 -39.46 18.34
N LEU A 67 -34.03 -38.29 18.36
CA LEU A 67 -34.74 -37.76 19.53
C LEU A 67 -35.76 -38.72 20.16
N GLY A 68 -36.44 -39.54 19.35
CA GLY A 68 -37.46 -40.50 19.83
C GLY A 68 -36.90 -41.88 20.20
N SER A 69 -35.75 -42.28 19.64
CA SER A 69 -35.16 -43.61 19.82
C SER A 69 -33.98 -43.62 20.79
N ASP A 70 -33.17 -42.56 20.77
CA ASP A 70 -32.00 -42.35 21.63
C ASP A 70 -31.85 -40.84 21.95
N PRO A 71 -32.58 -40.32 22.95
CA PRO A 71 -32.53 -38.90 23.30
C PRO A 71 -31.19 -38.48 23.92
N VAL A 72 -30.40 -39.43 24.46
CA VAL A 72 -29.04 -39.15 24.97
C VAL A 72 -28.12 -38.85 23.80
N GLU A 73 -28.12 -39.71 22.77
CA GLU A 73 -27.32 -39.50 21.57
C GLU A 73 -27.76 -38.23 20.82
N ALA A 74 -29.07 -37.98 20.72
CA ALA A 74 -29.59 -36.73 20.16
C ALA A 74 -29.08 -35.48 20.91
N LEU A 75 -29.02 -35.53 22.24
CA LEU A 75 -28.49 -34.44 23.05
C LEU A 75 -26.99 -34.21 22.79
N VAL A 76 -26.20 -35.29 22.69
CA VAL A 76 -24.76 -35.21 22.40
C VAL A 76 -24.54 -34.59 21.02
N MET A 77 -25.16 -35.13 19.98
CA MET A 77 -25.03 -34.63 18.60
C MET A 77 -25.42 -33.15 18.47
N ALA A 78 -26.51 -32.73 19.12
CA ALA A 78 -26.93 -31.33 19.09
C ALA A 78 -25.97 -30.39 19.83
N THR A 79 -25.37 -30.88 20.92
CA THR A 79 -24.37 -30.12 21.68
C THR A 79 -23.07 -29.97 20.90
N GLU A 80 -22.63 -31.04 20.22
CA GLU A 80 -21.46 -31.01 19.33
C GLU A 80 -21.69 -30.04 18.18
N ALA A 81 -22.79 -30.18 17.42
CA ALA A 81 -23.10 -29.30 16.30
C ALA A 81 -23.16 -27.82 16.72
N LYS A 82 -23.77 -27.51 17.88
CA LYS A 82 -23.80 -26.14 18.39
C LYS A 82 -22.39 -25.58 18.61
N ALA A 83 -21.52 -26.35 19.28
CA ALA A 83 -20.18 -25.90 19.60
C ALA A 83 -19.32 -25.73 18.34
N ASP A 84 -19.45 -26.65 17.38
CA ASP A 84 -18.72 -26.59 16.12
C ASP A 84 -19.12 -25.35 15.31
N ILE A 85 -20.43 -25.06 15.20
CA ILE A 85 -20.92 -23.83 14.54
C ILE A 85 -20.38 -22.56 15.23
N GLN A 86 -20.36 -22.53 16.56
CA GLN A 86 -19.84 -21.38 17.30
C GLN A 86 -18.34 -21.19 17.05
N ASN A 87 -17.57 -22.28 17.05
CA ASN A 87 -16.14 -22.25 16.73
C ASN A 87 -15.92 -21.75 15.30
N ASP A 88 -16.72 -22.19 14.34
CA ASP A 88 -16.64 -21.77 12.95
C ASP A 88 -16.88 -20.28 12.77
N VAL A 89 -17.87 -19.72 13.49
CA VAL A 89 -18.10 -18.28 13.51
C VAL A 89 -16.87 -17.55 14.08
N GLU A 90 -16.37 -17.97 15.23
CA GLU A 90 -15.20 -17.37 15.87
C GLU A 90 -13.95 -17.43 14.97
N ASP A 91 -13.68 -18.59 14.37
CA ASP A 91 -12.54 -18.83 13.49
C ASP A 91 -12.60 -17.96 12.23
N GLN A 92 -13.78 -17.76 11.63
CA GLN A 92 -13.94 -16.89 10.47
C GLN A 92 -13.69 -15.41 10.81
N PHE A 93 -14.19 -14.93 11.95
CA PHE A 93 -13.89 -13.56 12.38
C PHE A 93 -12.41 -13.39 12.74
N ALA A 94 -11.81 -14.37 13.41
CA ALA A 94 -10.38 -14.36 13.71
C ALA A 94 -9.52 -14.37 12.44
N LEU A 95 -9.90 -15.14 11.41
CA LEU A 95 -9.24 -15.15 10.12
C LEU A 95 -9.37 -13.81 9.38
N ALA A 96 -10.56 -13.20 9.42
CA ALA A 96 -10.79 -11.87 8.83
C ALA A 96 -9.93 -10.80 9.52
N GLU A 97 -9.83 -10.85 10.85
CA GLU A 97 -8.98 -9.95 11.63
C GLU A 97 -7.49 -10.17 11.34
N GLN A 98 -7.04 -11.42 11.29
CA GLN A 98 -5.66 -11.76 10.92
C GLN A 98 -5.33 -11.26 9.50
N THR A 99 -6.25 -11.45 8.55
CA THR A 99 -6.08 -10.97 7.17
C THR A 99 -5.95 -9.45 7.13
N TYR A 100 -6.78 -8.74 7.89
CA TYR A 100 -6.67 -7.30 8.05
C TYR A 100 -5.31 -6.88 8.65
N ASP A 101 -4.85 -7.53 9.71
CA ASP A 101 -3.60 -7.18 10.37
C ASP A 101 -2.39 -7.41 9.46
N VAL A 102 -2.40 -8.48 8.65
CA VAL A 102 -1.38 -8.71 7.60
C VAL A 102 -1.42 -7.59 6.56
N SER A 103 -2.60 -7.26 6.03
CA SER A 103 -2.75 -6.18 5.06
C SER A 103 -2.29 -4.82 5.61
N ARG A 104 -2.64 -4.52 6.87
CA ARG A 104 -2.21 -3.29 7.56
C ARG A 104 -0.70 -3.27 7.75
N GLY A 105 -0.12 -4.35 8.28
CA GLY A 105 1.31 -4.46 8.51
C GLY A 105 2.14 -4.33 7.23
N ASN A 106 1.63 -4.86 6.10
CA ASN A 106 2.24 -4.66 4.79
C ASN A 106 2.24 -3.17 4.39
N ALA A 107 1.11 -2.48 4.55
CA ALA A 107 1.03 -1.05 4.25
C ALA A 107 1.98 -0.22 5.14
N GLU A 108 1.97 -0.48 6.45
CA GLU A 108 2.86 0.18 7.42
C GLU A 108 4.34 -0.09 7.09
N GLY A 109 4.69 -1.32 6.71
CA GLY A 109 6.04 -1.68 6.29
C GLY A 109 6.51 -0.91 5.05
N VAL A 110 5.65 -0.77 4.04
CA VAL A 110 5.96 0.01 2.82
C VAL A 110 6.11 1.49 3.16
N ILE A 111 5.24 2.05 4.01
CA ILE A 111 5.31 3.45 4.44
C ILE A 111 6.60 3.71 5.24
N ALA A 112 6.95 2.81 6.16
CA ALA A 112 8.15 2.95 6.98
C ALA A 112 9.45 2.84 6.15
N ALA A 113 9.44 2.01 5.10
CA ALA A 113 10.56 1.86 4.18
C ALA A 113 10.62 2.95 3.09
N ALA A 114 9.64 3.86 3.01
CA ALA A 114 9.57 4.86 1.97
C ALA A 114 10.76 5.85 2.07
N PRO A 115 11.42 6.20 0.95
CA PRO A 115 12.49 7.20 0.95
C PRO A 115 12.04 8.55 1.51
N ALA A 116 12.96 9.31 2.08
CA ALA A 116 12.68 10.64 2.58
C ALA A 116 12.09 11.56 1.49
N GLY A 117 11.01 12.25 1.85
CA GLY A 117 10.25 13.12 0.94
C GLY A 117 9.28 12.38 0.00
N THR A 118 9.07 11.07 0.19
CA THR A 118 7.93 10.37 -0.44
C THR A 118 6.61 10.90 0.14
N ASP A 119 5.66 11.28 -0.72
CA ASP A 119 4.32 11.65 -0.27
C ASP A 119 3.48 10.40 0.03
N VAL A 120 3.36 10.07 1.32
CA VAL A 120 2.58 8.93 1.82
C VAL A 120 1.24 9.37 2.44
N ALA A 121 0.82 10.63 2.27
CA ALA A 121 -0.38 11.15 2.93
C ALA A 121 -1.65 10.36 2.57
N GLY A 122 -1.82 10.04 1.28
CA GLY A 122 -2.95 9.22 0.81
C GLY A 122 -2.97 7.82 1.41
N ALA A 123 -1.81 7.18 1.54
CA ALA A 123 -1.68 5.86 2.15
C ALA A 123 -2.06 5.88 3.65
N ASN A 124 -1.60 6.90 4.39
CA ASN A 124 -1.96 7.10 5.80
C ASN A 124 -3.47 7.33 5.98
N GLN A 125 -4.11 8.10 5.11
CA GLN A 125 -5.56 8.31 5.14
C GLN A 125 -6.32 6.99 4.89
N SER A 126 -5.85 6.15 3.97
CA SER A 126 -6.42 4.83 3.71
C SER A 126 -6.27 3.90 4.94
N LEU A 127 -5.14 3.93 5.64
CA LEU A 127 -4.96 3.18 6.91
C LEU A 127 -5.93 3.63 8.00
N GLN A 128 -6.12 4.93 8.17
CA GLN A 128 -7.11 5.47 9.12
C GLN A 128 -8.53 5.02 8.75
N THR A 129 -8.86 5.06 7.46
CA THR A 129 -10.16 4.57 6.96
C THR A 129 -10.31 3.07 7.23
N ALA A 130 -9.26 2.27 7.02
CA ALA A 130 -9.25 0.85 7.30
C ALA A 130 -9.52 0.54 8.78
N ALA A 131 -8.89 1.28 9.70
CA ALA A 131 -9.13 1.15 11.14
C ALA A 131 -10.57 1.52 11.53
N ALA A 132 -11.12 2.61 10.98
CA ALA A 132 -12.52 2.98 11.21
C ALA A 132 -13.50 1.91 10.70
N ARG A 133 -13.22 1.32 9.52
CA ARG A 133 -14.03 0.24 8.94
C ARG A 133 -13.93 -1.05 9.74
N LYS A 134 -12.77 -1.38 10.31
CA LYS A 134 -12.59 -2.53 11.21
C LYS A 134 -13.53 -2.42 12.41
N SER A 135 -13.54 -1.25 13.08
CA SER A 135 -14.41 -1.02 14.25
C SER A 135 -15.90 -1.08 13.91
N ALA A 136 -16.28 -0.82 12.65
CA ALA A 136 -17.65 -0.84 12.19
C ALA A 136 -18.10 -2.21 11.63
N ALA A 137 -17.19 -3.12 11.31
CA ALA A 137 -17.52 -4.41 10.71
C ALA A 137 -18.27 -5.31 11.69
N LYS A 138 -19.40 -5.88 11.26
CA LYS A 138 -20.25 -6.77 12.09
C LYS A 138 -20.45 -8.14 11.47
N THR A 139 -20.26 -8.27 10.16
CA THR A 139 -20.45 -9.51 9.40
C THR A 139 -19.21 -9.80 8.55
N ILE A 140 -18.98 -11.06 8.16
CA ILE A 140 -17.87 -11.44 7.27
C ILE A 140 -17.89 -10.65 5.94
N PRO A 141 -19.05 -10.42 5.29
CA PRO A 141 -19.14 -9.53 4.13
C PRO A 141 -18.65 -8.10 4.37
N ASP A 142 -18.83 -7.53 5.58
CA ASP A 142 -18.29 -6.19 5.88
C ASP A 142 -16.76 -6.17 5.82
N TRP A 143 -16.12 -7.24 6.34
CA TRP A 143 -14.66 -7.37 6.36
C TRP A 143 -14.07 -7.46 4.96
N TYR A 144 -14.66 -8.31 4.11
CA TYR A 144 -14.18 -8.63 2.77
C TYR A 144 -14.82 -7.77 1.67
N ASN A 145 -15.60 -6.75 2.02
CA ASN A 145 -16.21 -5.87 1.03
C ASN A 145 -15.14 -5.25 0.12
N PRO A 146 -15.19 -5.48 -1.20
CA PRO A 146 -14.09 -5.15 -2.11
C PRO A 146 -13.98 -3.65 -2.43
N THR A 147 -14.89 -2.82 -1.92
CA THR A 147 -14.88 -1.36 -2.16
C THR A 147 -14.86 -0.55 -0.88
N SER A 148 -15.23 -1.14 0.26
CA SER A 148 -15.41 -0.40 1.50
C SER A 148 -14.98 -1.14 2.77
N GLY A 149 -14.57 -2.41 2.65
CA GLY A 149 -14.15 -3.21 3.79
C GLY A 149 -12.81 -2.78 4.37
N PRO A 150 -12.53 -3.12 5.64
CA PRO A 150 -11.25 -2.84 6.29
C PRO A 150 -10.06 -3.44 5.53
N ILE A 151 -10.17 -4.69 5.05
CA ILE A 151 -9.11 -5.37 4.29
C ILE A 151 -8.83 -4.64 2.97
N TYR A 152 -9.89 -4.20 2.27
CA TYR A 152 -9.75 -3.41 1.05
C TYR A 152 -8.95 -2.12 1.29
N TRP A 153 -9.32 -1.35 2.32
CA TRP A 153 -8.65 -0.07 2.61
C TRP A 153 -7.20 -0.26 3.07
N ALA A 154 -6.91 -1.32 3.83
CA ALA A 154 -5.53 -1.66 4.21
C ALA A 154 -4.68 -2.01 2.97
N ASN A 155 -5.21 -2.83 2.04
CA ASN A 155 -4.53 -3.13 0.79
C ASN A 155 -4.35 -1.90 -0.11
N ARG A 156 -5.37 -1.03 -0.17
CA ARG A 156 -5.29 0.23 -0.92
C ARG A 156 -4.19 1.16 -0.36
N ALA A 157 -4.02 1.20 0.96
CA ALA A 157 -2.94 1.95 1.58
C ALA A 157 -1.56 1.45 1.12
N ALA A 158 -1.35 0.12 1.10
CA ALA A 158 -0.10 -0.47 0.60
C ALA A 158 0.16 -0.13 -0.87
N GLN A 159 -0.88 -0.19 -1.72
CA GLN A 159 -0.77 0.17 -3.13
C GLN A 159 -0.42 1.66 -3.32
N GLN A 160 -1.07 2.54 -2.57
CA GLN A 160 -0.78 3.99 -2.62
C GLN A 160 0.64 4.29 -2.15
N ALA A 161 1.09 3.66 -1.06
CA ALA A 161 2.46 3.81 -0.58
C ALA A 161 3.48 3.30 -1.61
N ALA A 162 3.26 2.13 -2.20
CA ALA A 162 4.14 1.57 -3.22
C ALA A 162 4.19 2.45 -4.50
N ALA A 163 3.06 3.01 -4.92
CA ALA A 163 3.00 3.93 -6.05
C ALA A 163 3.78 5.22 -5.76
N ALA A 164 3.63 5.79 -4.55
CA ALA A 164 4.38 6.97 -4.13
C ALA A 164 5.89 6.72 -4.08
N VAL A 165 6.31 5.57 -3.53
CA VAL A 165 7.72 5.15 -3.52
C VAL A 165 8.24 5.02 -4.95
N THR A 166 7.49 4.37 -5.84
CA THR A 166 7.89 4.22 -7.24
C THR A 166 8.03 5.58 -7.93
N ALA A 167 7.07 6.49 -7.75
CA ALA A 167 7.14 7.84 -8.30
C ALA A 167 8.38 8.61 -7.77
N ARG A 168 8.69 8.45 -6.47
CA ARG A 168 9.87 9.07 -5.86
C ARG A 168 11.16 8.51 -6.44
N VAL A 169 11.32 7.19 -6.51
CA VAL A 169 12.53 6.55 -7.07
C VAL A 169 12.69 6.93 -8.54
N SER A 170 11.61 6.91 -9.34
CA SER A 170 11.65 7.35 -10.73
C SER A 170 12.09 8.82 -10.85
N SER A 171 11.59 9.72 -10.00
CA SER A 171 12.04 11.12 -9.99
C SER A 171 13.53 11.28 -9.65
N GLN A 172 14.08 10.41 -8.80
CA GLN A 172 15.51 10.40 -8.46
C GLN A 172 16.36 9.84 -9.60
N GLN A 173 15.89 8.81 -10.30
CA GLN A 173 16.59 8.24 -11.46
C GLN A 173 16.60 9.20 -12.66
N THR A 174 15.51 9.93 -12.91
CA THR A 174 15.48 10.97 -13.95
C THR A 174 16.47 12.09 -13.63
N ALA A 175 16.59 12.51 -12.36
CA ALA A 175 17.58 13.49 -11.93
C ALA A 175 19.03 13.00 -12.13
N ALA A 176 19.32 11.72 -11.88
CA ALA A 176 20.64 11.13 -12.12
C ALA A 176 20.97 10.98 -13.62
N ALA A 177 19.99 10.61 -14.46
CA ALA A 177 20.15 10.56 -15.91
C ALA A 177 20.35 11.95 -16.52
N LEU A 178 19.63 12.96 -16.01
CA LEU A 178 19.83 14.36 -16.36
C LEU A 178 21.21 14.86 -15.95
N PHE A 179 21.71 14.50 -14.77
CA PHE A 179 23.06 14.86 -14.32
C PHE A 179 24.15 14.24 -15.23
N LYS A 180 23.98 12.99 -15.65
CA LYS A 180 24.90 12.32 -16.58
C LYS A 180 24.82 12.90 -18.01
N ALA A 181 23.63 13.28 -18.47
CA ALA A 181 23.44 13.98 -19.74
C ALA A 181 24.06 15.39 -19.70
N VAL A 182 23.98 16.08 -18.55
CA VAL A 182 24.62 17.37 -18.27
C VAL A 182 26.15 17.25 -18.26
N GLU A 183 26.69 16.18 -17.66
CA GLU A 183 28.13 15.91 -17.66
C GLU A 183 28.66 15.67 -19.08
N GLN A 184 27.94 14.89 -19.90
CA GLN A 184 28.24 14.67 -21.32
C GLN A 184 28.05 15.95 -22.17
N ALA A 185 27.04 16.76 -21.88
CA ALA A 185 26.80 18.05 -22.53
C ALA A 185 27.95 19.04 -22.27
N SER A 186 28.58 19.00 -21.09
CA SER A 186 29.66 19.93 -20.74
C SER A 186 30.83 19.90 -21.74
N GLY A 187 31.15 18.74 -22.32
CA GLY A 187 32.18 18.61 -23.34
C GLY A 187 31.81 19.34 -24.64
N GLN A 188 30.57 19.17 -25.11
CA GLN A 188 30.06 19.85 -26.30
C GLN A 188 29.95 21.36 -26.09
N LEU A 189 29.41 21.79 -24.94
CA LEU A 189 29.28 23.20 -24.59
C LEU A 189 30.64 23.91 -24.45
N ASN A 190 31.63 23.26 -23.83
CA ASN A 190 33.00 23.77 -23.79
C ASN A 190 33.61 23.88 -25.20
N SER A 191 33.33 22.92 -26.09
CA SER A 191 33.77 23.01 -27.49
C SER A 191 33.14 24.20 -28.20
N LEU A 192 31.85 24.48 -27.99
CA LEU A 192 31.17 25.65 -28.57
C LEU A 192 31.79 26.97 -28.07
N MET A 193 32.10 27.07 -26.77
CA MET A 193 32.79 28.23 -26.21
C MET A 193 34.18 28.41 -26.84
N ARG A 194 34.98 27.34 -26.93
CA ARG A 194 36.31 27.39 -27.59
C ARG A 194 36.20 27.84 -29.03
N SER A 195 35.26 27.28 -29.80
CA SER A 195 35.03 27.64 -31.19
C SER A 195 34.65 29.13 -31.34
N TYR A 196 33.77 29.63 -30.47
CA TYR A 196 33.39 31.04 -30.46
C TYR A 196 34.59 31.96 -30.15
N LEU A 197 35.38 31.64 -29.11
CA LEU A 197 36.55 32.44 -28.74
C LEU A 197 37.55 32.51 -29.90
N SER A 198 37.88 31.34 -30.48
CA SER A 198 38.76 31.26 -31.65
C SER A 198 38.24 32.05 -32.85
N SER A 199 36.94 31.98 -33.14
CA SER A 199 36.34 32.69 -34.28
C SER A 199 36.35 34.22 -34.09
N HIS A 200 36.47 34.70 -32.86
CA HIS A 200 36.56 36.13 -32.52
C HIS A 200 38.01 36.56 -32.21
N GLY A 201 38.99 35.79 -32.67
CA GLY A 201 40.42 36.13 -32.56
C GLY A 201 40.99 35.97 -31.16
N GLN A 202 40.27 35.34 -30.24
CA GLN A 202 40.74 35.05 -28.88
C GLN A 202 41.36 33.65 -28.82
N ASN A 203 42.38 33.47 -28.00
CA ASN A 203 42.97 32.16 -27.76
C ASN A 203 42.23 31.46 -26.60
N PRO A 204 41.53 30.33 -26.83
CA PRO A 204 40.78 29.66 -25.75
C PRO A 204 41.66 29.14 -24.61
N ALA A 205 42.97 29.01 -24.80
CA ALA A 205 43.90 28.63 -23.73
C ALA A 205 44.08 29.74 -22.69
N ASP A 206 43.75 30.99 -23.02
CA ASP A 206 43.85 32.14 -22.11
C ASP A 206 42.63 32.27 -21.18
N TYR A 207 41.68 31.33 -21.27
CA TYR A 207 40.42 31.35 -20.53
C TYR A 207 40.18 30.06 -19.75
N LYS A 208 39.65 30.21 -18.53
CA LYS A 208 38.97 29.15 -17.80
C LYS A 208 37.52 29.08 -18.30
N LEU A 209 37.16 27.95 -18.91
CA LEU A 209 35.80 27.70 -19.40
C LEU A 209 35.02 26.86 -18.38
N GLY A 210 33.76 27.17 -18.18
CA GLY A 210 32.89 26.38 -17.30
C GLY A 210 31.42 26.59 -17.59
N ILE A 211 30.63 25.54 -17.33
CA ILE A 211 29.18 25.64 -17.33
C ILE A 211 28.75 26.18 -15.96
N GLN A 212 27.99 27.26 -15.96
CA GLN A 212 27.59 27.96 -14.74
C GLN A 212 26.29 27.37 -14.18
N LYS A 213 25.28 27.14 -15.03
CA LYS A 213 23.99 26.58 -14.63
C LYS A 213 23.23 25.98 -15.80
N PHE A 214 22.30 25.08 -15.48
CA PHE A 214 21.20 24.65 -16.35
C PHE A 214 19.90 25.24 -15.80
N SER A 215 18.89 25.46 -16.65
CA SER A 215 17.61 25.96 -16.14
C SER A 215 16.91 24.92 -15.29
N THR A 216 16.40 25.41 -14.17
CA THR A 216 15.57 24.66 -13.24
C THR A 216 14.14 24.49 -13.76
N SER A 217 13.75 25.33 -14.73
CA SER A 217 12.42 25.29 -15.37
C SER A 217 12.39 24.64 -16.75
N ASP A 218 13.50 24.64 -17.50
CA ASP A 218 13.61 23.93 -18.78
C ASP A 218 15.05 23.43 -19.02
N ILE A 219 15.24 22.12 -18.89
CA ILE A 219 16.56 21.49 -18.95
C ILE A 219 17.27 21.64 -20.30
N ASN A 220 16.57 22.06 -21.35
CA ASN A 220 17.19 22.32 -22.64
C ASN A 220 18.00 23.61 -22.64
N TRP A 221 17.92 24.46 -21.62
CA TRP A 221 18.69 25.70 -21.51
C TRP A 221 19.87 25.60 -20.54
N ALA A 222 21.00 26.19 -20.91
CA ALA A 222 22.20 26.25 -20.07
C ALA A 222 22.96 27.57 -20.26
N THR A 223 23.69 28.00 -19.22
CA THR A 223 24.64 29.11 -19.31
C THR A 223 26.06 28.65 -19.01
N GLY A 224 27.02 29.22 -19.72
CA GLY A 224 28.45 29.01 -19.47
C GLY A 224 29.20 30.33 -19.40
N ALA A 225 30.43 30.29 -18.91
CA ALA A 225 31.31 31.44 -18.88
C ALA A 225 32.73 31.09 -19.29
N ALA A 226 33.37 32.03 -19.99
CA ALA A 226 34.80 32.07 -20.21
C ALA A 226 35.41 33.19 -19.36
N THR A 227 36.23 32.83 -18.38
CA THR A 227 36.91 33.77 -17.49
C THR A 227 38.38 33.86 -17.87
N PRO A 228 38.94 35.04 -18.19
CA PRO A 228 40.37 35.17 -18.47
C PRO A 228 41.24 34.62 -17.32
N LEU A 229 42.29 33.86 -17.64
CA LEU A 229 43.24 33.33 -16.66
C LEU A 229 44.13 34.42 -16.07
N THR A 230 44.44 35.44 -16.87
CA THR A 230 45.19 36.63 -16.46
C THR A 230 44.25 37.83 -16.53
N PRO A 231 43.65 38.27 -15.41
CA PRO A 231 42.72 39.39 -15.42
C PRO A 231 43.45 40.68 -15.82
N VAL A 232 42.97 41.33 -16.88
CA VAL A 232 43.37 42.70 -17.18
C VAL A 232 42.39 43.62 -16.42
N PRO A 233 42.82 44.72 -15.78
CA PRO A 233 41.89 45.64 -15.13
C PRO A 233 40.73 46.03 -16.07
N GLY A 234 39.50 45.69 -15.70
CA GLY A 234 38.29 45.90 -16.51
C GLY A 234 37.81 44.70 -17.32
N SER A 235 38.54 43.57 -17.36
CA SER A 235 38.08 42.36 -18.05
C SER A 235 36.92 41.69 -17.30
N GLN A 236 35.79 41.46 -17.98
CA GLN A 236 34.64 40.73 -17.47
C GLN A 236 34.58 39.32 -18.06
N PRO A 237 34.01 38.33 -17.35
CA PRO A 237 33.71 37.03 -17.95
C PRO A 237 32.80 37.18 -19.16
N ILE A 238 33.06 36.38 -20.20
CA ILE A 238 32.15 36.26 -21.35
C ILE A 238 31.09 35.23 -20.98
N SER A 239 29.84 35.66 -20.84
CA SER A 239 28.71 34.77 -20.58
C SER A 239 28.11 34.25 -21.89
N PHE A 240 27.80 32.96 -21.91
CA PHE A 240 27.24 32.22 -23.03
C PHE A 240 25.88 31.65 -22.66
N LEU A 241 24.94 31.68 -23.59
CA LEU A 241 23.63 31.04 -23.47
C LEU A 241 23.51 29.93 -24.52
N PHE A 242 23.10 28.74 -24.09
CA PHE A 242 22.94 27.57 -24.93
C PHE A 242 21.53 27.02 -24.85
N HIS A 243 21.06 26.41 -25.94
CA HIS A 243 19.82 25.65 -25.98
C HIS A 243 20.04 24.31 -26.66
N TYR A 244 19.34 23.26 -26.24
CA TYR A 244 19.37 21.94 -26.86
C TYR A 244 18.22 21.81 -27.87
N GLU A 245 18.55 21.71 -29.15
CA GLU A 245 17.58 21.68 -30.24
C GLU A 245 17.95 20.59 -31.24
N ASN A 246 16.95 19.84 -31.72
CA ASN A 246 17.11 18.85 -32.78
C ASN A 246 18.24 17.82 -32.50
N GLY A 247 18.45 17.47 -31.23
CA GLY A 247 19.46 16.50 -30.81
C GLY A 247 20.88 17.06 -30.67
N ALA A 248 21.08 18.39 -30.68
CA ALA A 248 22.38 19.01 -30.47
C ALA A 248 22.29 20.29 -29.63
N TRP A 249 23.36 20.59 -28.88
CA TRP A 249 23.51 21.88 -28.22
C TRP A 249 23.91 22.95 -29.22
N VAL A 250 23.25 24.10 -29.14
CA VAL A 250 23.52 25.28 -29.97
C VAL A 250 23.81 26.50 -29.11
N LEU A 251 24.80 27.31 -29.52
CA LEU A 251 25.06 28.61 -28.91
C LEU A 251 24.01 29.61 -29.38
N LYS A 252 23.25 30.19 -28.45
CA LYS A 252 22.21 31.19 -28.73
C LYS A 252 22.72 32.63 -28.59
N ALA A 253 23.61 32.90 -27.64
CA ALA A 253 24.15 34.25 -27.42
C ALA A 253 25.50 34.30 -26.67
N ALA A 254 26.34 35.29 -27.01
CA ALA A 254 27.51 35.75 -26.24
C ALA A 254 28.09 37.07 -26.81
N PRO A 255 28.65 37.99 -25.99
CA PRO A 255 28.20 38.38 -24.64
C PRO A 255 26.91 39.22 -24.69
N THR A 256 26.28 39.47 -23.54
CA THR A 256 25.10 40.35 -23.32
C THR A 256 23.75 39.81 -23.82
N TRP A 257 22.99 39.22 -22.90
CA TRP A 257 21.62 38.76 -23.12
C TRP A 257 20.77 38.97 -21.86
N THR A 258 19.45 39.07 -22.03
CA THR A 258 18.49 39.23 -20.92
C THR A 258 17.51 38.06 -20.85
N ALA A 259 16.91 37.86 -19.67
CA ALA A 259 15.83 36.87 -19.50
C ALA A 259 14.68 37.12 -20.48
N GLY A 260 14.13 36.05 -21.07
CA GLY A 260 13.10 36.11 -22.10
C GLY A 260 13.64 36.28 -23.54
N GLN A 261 14.90 36.66 -23.72
CA GLN A 261 15.53 36.68 -25.03
C GLN A 261 15.67 35.26 -25.57
N PHE A 262 15.36 35.04 -26.85
CA PHE A 262 15.37 33.72 -27.51
C PHE A 262 14.45 32.67 -26.88
N GLY A 263 13.50 33.06 -26.02
CA GLY A 263 12.66 32.12 -25.26
C GLY A 263 13.35 31.52 -24.04
N ALA A 264 14.50 32.06 -23.63
CA ALA A 264 15.22 31.59 -22.44
C ALA A 264 14.38 31.83 -21.17
N PRO A 265 14.32 30.84 -20.25
CA PRO A 265 13.60 30.99 -19.00
C PRO A 265 14.11 32.13 -18.11
N ALA A 266 13.26 32.60 -17.20
CA ALA A 266 13.57 33.76 -16.35
C ALA A 266 14.73 33.50 -15.37
N ASP A 267 14.97 32.24 -14.99
CA ASP A 267 16.05 31.85 -14.09
C ASP A 267 17.43 31.87 -14.76
N MET A 268 17.51 32.21 -16.05
CA MET A 268 18.75 32.18 -16.82
C MET A 268 19.66 33.40 -16.64
N VAL A 269 19.21 34.53 -16.09
CA VAL A 269 20.05 35.75 -15.88
C VAL A 269 21.50 35.44 -15.43
N PRO A 270 22.54 35.87 -16.18
CA PRO A 270 23.94 35.68 -15.80
C PRO A 270 24.31 36.23 -14.42
#